data_AF-A0AA38X3L4-F1
#
_entry.id   AF-A0AA38X3L4-F1
#
_cell.length_a   1.000
_cell.length_b   1.000
_cell.length_c   1.000
_cell.angle_alpha   90.00
_cell.angle_beta   90.00
_cell.angle_gamma   90.00
#
_symmetry.space_group_name_H-M   'P 1'
#
loop_
_entity.id
_entity.type
_entity.pdbx_description
1 polymer ?
#
loop_
_entity_poly.entity_id
_entity_poly.type
_entity_poly.pdbx_seq_one_letter_code
_entity_poly.pdbx_strand_id
1 'polypeptide(L)'
;MGSSSSKVAKASGAAARKYPSTPTSLNSGPVPSPDKAPIKPTPAVSVRPNVAAAPPSDHQAEHVELDARDPQFGSALRQVGAARSITERKPNDDYFPTSSQPMHSGQNIFPSQANNPAVMLVQARQRIARQFEEEMENQGRPSFAGRTLMSAQELRQALNLRDEGGRVTQEVETQMRMKPGILDQLVAKGVIANV
;
A
#
# COMPACT_ATOMS: atom_id res chain seq x y z
N MET A 1 18.18 -33.45 -45.23
CA MET A 1 17.14 -33.57 -44.17
C MET A 1 17.49 -34.81 -43.35
N GLY A 2 18.21 -34.65 -42.23
CA GLY A 2 18.75 -35.77 -41.44
C GLY A 2 18.25 -35.73 -40.01
N SER A 3 17.58 -36.79 -39.57
CA SER A 3 17.06 -37.02 -38.22
C SER A 3 18.21 -37.36 -37.26
N SER A 4 18.35 -36.61 -36.17
CA SER A 4 19.39 -36.85 -35.16
C SER A 4 18.89 -37.83 -34.09
N SER A 5 19.67 -38.90 -33.89
CA SER A 5 19.39 -40.02 -32.99
C SER A 5 19.42 -39.62 -31.50
N SER A 6 18.39 -40.09 -30.80
CA SER A 6 18.24 -40.08 -29.34
C SER A 6 19.33 -40.90 -28.64
N LYS A 7 20.05 -40.28 -27.70
CA LYS A 7 20.73 -40.99 -26.60
C LYS A 7 20.27 -40.39 -25.28
N VAL A 8 19.54 -41.17 -24.49
CA VAL A 8 19.39 -40.88 -23.06
C VAL A 8 19.72 -42.15 -22.29
N ALA A 9 20.82 -42.06 -21.54
CA ALA A 9 21.26 -43.08 -20.61
C ALA A 9 20.44 -43.00 -19.32
N LYS A 10 20.19 -44.17 -18.72
CA LYS A 10 19.46 -44.39 -17.47
C LYS A 10 20.34 -44.06 -16.26
N ALA A 11 19.83 -43.29 -15.30
CA ALA A 11 20.35 -43.28 -13.93
C ALA A 11 19.25 -42.91 -12.92
N SER A 12 19.11 -43.74 -11.89
CA SER A 12 18.24 -43.58 -10.72
C SER A 12 18.98 -42.85 -9.60
N GLY A 13 18.34 -41.95 -8.86
CA GLY A 13 18.87 -41.42 -7.60
C GLY A 13 18.35 -40.04 -7.17
N ALA A 14 17.62 -40.01 -6.05
CA ALA A 14 17.36 -38.87 -5.15
C ALA A 14 16.70 -37.59 -5.73
N ALA A 15 15.37 -37.50 -5.58
CA ALA A 15 14.59 -36.29 -5.86
C ALA A 15 14.73 -35.24 -4.74
N ALA A 16 15.78 -34.41 -4.79
CA ALA A 16 15.80 -33.12 -4.09
C ALA A 16 15.19 -32.05 -4.99
N ARG A 17 14.07 -31.44 -4.57
CA ARG A 17 13.36 -30.39 -5.34
C ARG A 17 14.23 -29.12 -5.42
N LYS A 18 14.69 -28.77 -6.62
CA LYS A 18 15.34 -27.48 -6.91
C LYS A 18 14.30 -26.44 -7.32
N TYR A 19 14.22 -25.34 -6.57
CA TYR A 19 13.44 -24.16 -6.95
C TYR A 19 14.30 -23.25 -7.85
N PRO A 20 13.72 -22.58 -8.86
CA PRO A 20 14.44 -21.61 -9.67
C PRO A 20 14.79 -20.36 -8.83
N SER A 21 16.05 -19.93 -8.88
CA SER A 21 16.53 -18.71 -8.25
C SER A 21 16.11 -17.48 -9.06
N THR A 22 15.60 -16.46 -8.37
CA THR A 22 15.28 -15.15 -8.95
C THR A 22 16.56 -14.42 -9.39
N PRO A 23 16.65 -13.87 -10.62
CA PRO A 23 17.79 -13.05 -11.01
C PRO A 23 17.72 -11.68 -10.32
N THR A 24 18.79 -11.29 -9.63
CA THR A 24 19.01 -9.90 -9.19
C THR A 24 19.58 -9.13 -10.37
N SER A 25 18.87 -8.11 -10.85
CA SER A 25 19.38 -7.17 -11.85
C SER A 25 20.13 -6.04 -11.15
N LEU A 26 21.46 -6.10 -11.16
CA LEU A 26 22.32 -4.95 -10.84
C LEU A 26 22.41 -4.07 -12.08
N ASN A 27 21.67 -2.96 -12.10
CA ASN A 27 21.84 -1.92 -13.11
C ASN A 27 22.96 -0.98 -12.63
N SER A 28 24.18 -1.15 -13.15
CA SER A 28 25.31 -0.23 -12.88
C SER A 28 25.54 0.60 -14.14
N GLY A 29 25.17 1.88 -14.10
CA GLY A 29 25.67 2.89 -15.04
C GLY A 29 26.97 3.52 -14.50
N PRO A 30 27.87 4.02 -15.37
CA PRO A 30 29.16 4.53 -14.93
C PRO A 30 29.02 5.96 -14.39
N VAL A 31 29.55 6.21 -13.19
CA VAL A 31 29.73 7.55 -12.60
C VAL A 31 31.24 7.73 -12.36
N PRO A 32 31.85 8.88 -12.71
CA PRO A 32 33.29 9.07 -12.56
C PRO A 32 33.68 9.33 -11.09
N SER A 33 34.80 8.74 -10.67
CA SER A 33 35.36 8.84 -9.32
C SER A 33 35.99 10.21 -9.03
N PRO A 34 36.03 10.61 -7.74
CA PRO A 34 37.33 10.89 -7.14
C PRO A 34 37.51 10.32 -5.71
N ASP A 35 38.76 9.88 -5.46
CA ASP A 35 39.52 9.83 -4.20
C ASP A 35 38.96 9.17 -2.91
N LYS A 36 39.38 7.90 -2.74
CA LYS A 36 40.16 7.35 -1.61
C LYS A 36 39.75 7.69 -0.15
N ALA A 37 38.97 6.80 0.47
CA ALA A 37 39.07 6.43 1.89
C ALA A 37 38.43 5.04 2.17
N PRO A 38 38.98 4.19 3.07
CA PRO A 38 38.43 2.86 3.33
C PRO A 38 37.26 2.92 4.33
N ILE A 39 36.04 2.62 3.87
CA ILE A 39 34.84 2.53 4.70
C ILE A 39 34.70 1.09 5.22
N LYS A 40 34.82 0.90 6.55
CA LYS A 40 34.40 -0.35 7.23
C LYS A 40 32.88 -0.53 7.06
N PRO A 41 32.37 -1.73 6.77
CA PRO A 41 30.93 -1.96 6.67
C PRO A 41 30.27 -1.82 8.05
N THR A 42 29.35 -0.88 8.18
CA THR A 42 28.40 -0.80 9.28
C THR A 42 27.32 -1.89 9.11
N PRO A 43 26.93 -2.61 10.16
CA PRO A 43 25.84 -3.57 10.07
C PRO A 43 24.50 -2.83 9.90
N ALA A 44 23.63 -3.40 9.06
CA ALA A 44 22.30 -2.89 8.77
C ALA A 44 21.46 -2.73 10.06
N VAL A 45 20.83 -1.56 10.20
CA VAL A 45 19.89 -1.27 11.28
C VAL A 45 18.69 -2.21 11.15
N SER A 46 18.57 -3.17 12.06
CA SER A 46 17.41 -4.03 12.19
C SER A 46 16.24 -3.22 12.76
N VAL A 47 15.15 -3.07 12.00
CA VAL A 47 13.90 -2.39 12.41
C VAL A 47 13.02 -3.32 13.29
N ARG A 48 13.63 -4.23 14.04
CA ARG A 48 12.93 -5.09 15.01
C ARG A 48 13.40 -4.70 16.41
N PRO A 49 12.52 -4.25 17.31
CA PRO A 49 12.91 -4.05 18.70
C PRO A 49 13.32 -5.41 19.26
N ASN A 50 14.62 -5.54 19.55
CA ASN A 50 15.16 -6.71 20.21
C ASN A 50 14.76 -6.64 21.69
N VAL A 51 13.85 -7.51 22.12
CA VAL A 51 13.37 -7.58 23.52
C VAL A 51 14.49 -7.92 24.51
N ALA A 52 15.65 -8.39 24.03
CA ALA A 52 16.82 -8.70 24.84
C ALA A 52 17.92 -7.61 24.82
N ALA A 53 17.69 -6.46 24.17
CA ALA A 53 18.68 -5.39 24.11
C ALA A 53 18.30 -4.21 25.02
N ALA A 54 19.16 -4.03 26.04
CA ALA A 54 19.24 -2.96 27.03
C ALA A 54 18.31 -3.07 28.26
N PRO A 55 18.86 -2.92 29.49
CA PRO A 55 18.03 -2.59 30.65
C PRO A 55 17.32 -1.26 30.41
N PRO A 56 16.16 -1.00 31.06
CA PRO A 56 15.51 0.30 30.94
C PRO A 56 16.53 1.39 31.28
N SER A 57 16.79 2.28 30.33
CA SER A 57 17.66 3.42 30.58
C SER A 57 16.98 4.32 31.61
N ASP A 58 17.66 4.62 32.71
CA ASP A 58 17.18 5.57 33.74
C ASP A 58 16.98 6.99 33.20
N HIS A 59 17.45 7.25 31.97
CA HIS A 59 17.20 8.48 31.23
C HIS A 59 15.85 8.37 30.50
N GLN A 60 14.82 8.96 31.08
CA GLN A 60 13.55 9.22 30.38
C GLN A 60 13.82 10.25 29.29
N ALA A 61 13.38 9.99 28.06
CA ALA A 61 13.46 10.98 27.00
C ALA A 61 12.58 12.18 27.37
N GLU A 62 13.02 13.41 27.12
CA GLU A 62 12.29 14.66 27.42
C GLU A 62 10.81 14.65 26.99
N HIS A 63 10.49 13.99 25.87
CA HIS A 63 9.12 13.82 25.39
C HIS A 63 8.26 12.94 26.31
N VAL A 64 8.84 11.93 26.94
CA VAL A 64 8.17 11.07 27.92
C VAL A 64 7.88 11.84 29.21
N GLU A 65 8.75 12.77 29.60
CA GLU A 65 8.51 13.62 30.78
C GLU A 65 7.36 14.62 30.57
N LEU A 66 7.22 15.16 29.35
CA LEU A 66 6.12 16.06 29.00
C LEU A 66 4.77 15.35 29.09
N ASP A 67 4.67 14.15 28.54
CA ASP A 67 3.45 13.33 28.59
C ASP A 67 3.16 12.86 30.03
N ALA A 68 4.20 12.50 30.81
CA ALA A 68 4.04 12.06 32.19
C ALA A 68 3.52 13.14 33.15
N ARG A 69 3.70 14.43 32.81
CA ARG A 69 3.19 15.57 33.58
C ARG A 69 1.75 15.94 33.22
N ASP A 70 1.19 15.40 32.14
CA ASP A 70 -0.18 15.70 31.72
C ASP A 70 -1.21 14.88 32.55
N PRO A 71 -2.08 15.53 33.34
CA PRO A 71 -3.12 14.85 34.10
C PRO A 71 -4.16 14.15 33.21
N GLN A 72 -4.42 14.64 31.99
CA GLN A 72 -5.34 13.99 31.06
C GLN A 72 -4.74 12.69 30.54
N PHE A 73 -3.47 12.71 30.12
CA PHE A 73 -2.73 11.52 29.72
C PHE A 73 -2.68 10.46 30.84
N GLY A 74 -2.39 10.87 32.08
CA GLY A 74 -2.40 9.96 33.24
C GLY A 74 -3.78 9.32 33.49
N SER A 75 -4.87 10.07 33.28
CA SER A 75 -6.23 9.54 33.40
C SER A 75 -6.57 8.53 32.30
N ALA A 76 -6.13 8.79 31.06
CA ALA A 76 -6.31 7.90 29.93
C ALA A 76 -5.53 6.58 30.12
N LEU A 77 -4.28 6.64 30.62
CA LEU A 77 -3.51 5.43 30.94
C LEU A 77 -4.17 4.57 32.02
N ARG A 78 -4.76 5.19 33.05
CA ARG A 78 -5.55 4.46 34.05
C ARG A 78 -6.79 3.80 33.46
N GLN A 79 -7.41 4.43 32.46
CA GLN A 79 -8.58 3.87 31.78
C GLN A 79 -8.21 2.70 30.86
N VAL A 80 -7.07 2.77 30.16
CA VAL A 80 -6.60 1.71 29.26
C VAL A 80 -6.02 0.52 30.04
N GLY A 81 -5.40 0.78 31.20
CA GLY A 81 -4.78 -0.24 32.03
C GLY A 81 -3.48 -0.79 31.44
N ALA A 82 -2.84 -1.72 32.15
CA ALA A 82 -1.60 -2.35 31.68
C ALA A 82 -1.83 -3.12 30.38
N ALA A 83 -0.93 -2.95 29.40
CA ALA A 83 -0.97 -3.69 28.15
C ALA A 83 -0.84 -5.20 28.43
N ARG A 84 -1.92 -5.94 28.19
CA ARG A 84 -1.92 -7.40 28.34
C ARG A 84 -1.13 -8.03 27.20
N SER A 85 -0.29 -9.01 27.53
CA SER A 85 0.43 -9.77 26.51
C SER A 85 -0.56 -10.48 25.57
N ILE A 86 -0.24 -10.51 24.28
CA ILE A 86 -1.06 -11.19 23.25
C ILE A 86 -1.28 -12.69 23.53
N THR A 87 -0.52 -13.27 24.45
CA THR A 87 -0.64 -14.67 24.87
C THR A 87 -1.73 -14.92 25.92
N GLU A 88 -2.15 -13.91 26.68
CA GLU A 88 -3.21 -14.05 27.70
C GLU A 88 -4.61 -13.71 27.18
N ARG A 89 -4.69 -13.13 25.97
CA ARG A 89 -5.96 -12.99 25.27
C ARG A 89 -6.34 -14.38 24.77
N LYS A 90 -7.16 -15.11 25.55
CA LYS A 90 -7.94 -16.23 24.99
C LYS A 90 -8.56 -15.69 23.69
N PRO A 91 -8.28 -16.28 22.52
CA PRO A 91 -8.98 -15.89 21.32
C PRO A 91 -10.46 -16.06 21.65
N ASN A 92 -11.25 -15.01 21.46
CA ASN A 92 -12.70 -15.19 21.44
C ASN A 92 -12.95 -16.22 20.33
N ASP A 93 -13.41 -17.42 20.71
CA ASP A 93 -13.69 -18.54 19.80
C ASP A 93 -14.71 -18.16 18.70
N ASP A 94 -15.36 -17.01 18.85
CA ASP A 94 -16.27 -16.40 17.86
C ASP A 94 -15.57 -15.88 16.59
N TYR A 95 -14.25 -15.60 16.63
CA TYR A 95 -13.54 -15.02 15.48
C TYR A 95 -12.87 -16.06 14.58
N PHE A 96 -12.63 -17.27 15.09
CA PHE A 96 -12.04 -18.37 14.30
C PHE A 96 -12.67 -19.69 14.72
N PRO A 97 -13.62 -20.25 13.95
CA PRO A 97 -14.16 -21.56 14.25
C PRO A 97 -13.04 -22.60 14.12
N THR A 98 -12.69 -23.24 15.23
CA THR A 98 -11.80 -24.41 15.23
C THR A 98 -12.53 -25.59 14.60
N SER A 99 -11.80 -26.41 13.83
CA SER A 99 -12.25 -27.61 13.10
C SER A 99 -13.12 -28.62 13.90
N SER A 100 -13.18 -28.49 15.21
CA SER A 100 -13.91 -29.37 16.14
C SER A 100 -15.39 -29.00 16.36
N GLN A 101 -15.90 -27.91 15.79
CA GLN A 101 -17.33 -27.55 15.93
C GLN A 101 -18.17 -28.14 14.78
N PRO A 102 -19.37 -28.69 15.05
CA PRO A 102 -20.24 -29.19 14.00
C PRO A 102 -20.60 -28.04 13.04
N MET A 103 -20.33 -28.23 11.75
CA MET A 103 -20.72 -27.27 10.72
C MET A 103 -22.23 -27.06 10.77
N HIS A 104 -22.68 -25.90 11.26
CA HIS A 104 -24.04 -25.45 11.04
C HIS A 104 -24.23 -25.28 9.54
N SER A 105 -25.05 -26.14 8.93
CA SER A 105 -25.39 -26.14 7.51
C SER A 105 -26.12 -24.84 7.15
N GLY A 106 -25.37 -23.78 6.82
CA GLY A 106 -25.97 -22.51 6.42
C GLY A 106 -25.02 -21.31 6.50
N GLN A 107 -23.95 -21.37 7.30
CA GLN A 107 -22.96 -20.29 7.36
C GLN A 107 -21.71 -20.70 6.58
N ASN A 108 -21.55 -20.12 5.39
CA ASN A 108 -20.34 -20.29 4.60
C ASN A 108 -19.19 -19.55 5.31
N ILE A 109 -18.30 -20.31 5.96
CA ILE A 109 -17.14 -19.80 6.73
C ILE A 109 -16.13 -19.10 5.80
N PHE A 110 -16.18 -19.41 4.51
CA PHE A 110 -15.37 -18.74 3.51
C PHE A 110 -16.12 -17.52 2.96
N PRO A 111 -15.47 -16.34 2.88
CA PRO A 111 -16.07 -15.19 2.22
C PRO A 111 -16.41 -15.60 0.79
N SER A 112 -17.66 -15.39 0.38
CA SER A 112 -18.05 -15.54 -1.02
C SER A 112 -17.17 -14.63 -1.89
N GLN A 113 -16.95 -14.98 -3.15
CA GLN A 113 -16.08 -14.19 -4.03
C GLN A 113 -16.46 -12.70 -4.08
N ALA A 114 -17.75 -12.39 -3.88
CA ALA A 114 -18.26 -11.02 -3.81
C ALA A 114 -17.95 -10.28 -2.49
N ASN A 115 -17.74 -11.00 -1.39
CA ASN A 115 -17.48 -10.44 -0.05
C ASN A 115 -16.02 -10.60 0.41
N ASN A 116 -15.14 -11.10 -0.46
CA ASN A 116 -13.72 -11.23 -0.14
C ASN A 116 -13.00 -9.90 -0.42
N PRO A 117 -12.45 -9.19 0.60
CA PRO A 117 -11.84 -7.89 0.42
C PRO A 117 -10.60 -7.92 -0.48
N ALA A 118 -9.86 -9.03 -0.50
CA ALA A 118 -8.71 -9.18 -1.40
C ALA A 118 -9.16 -9.25 -2.87
N VAL A 119 -10.24 -9.99 -3.15
CA VAL A 119 -10.83 -10.07 -4.49
C VAL A 119 -11.42 -8.73 -4.90
N MET A 120 -12.13 -8.05 -4.00
CA MET A 120 -12.67 -6.70 -4.24
C MET A 120 -11.56 -5.70 -4.59
N LEU A 121 -10.44 -5.71 -3.87
CA LEU A 121 -9.30 -4.83 -4.15
C LEU A 121 -8.70 -5.10 -5.53
N VAL A 122 -8.51 -6.37 -5.89
CA VAL A 122 -7.99 -6.75 -7.21
C VAL A 122 -8.95 -6.32 -8.32
N GLN A 123 -10.25 -6.54 -8.14
CA GLN A 123 -11.28 -6.11 -9.09
C GLN A 123 -11.34 -4.58 -9.22
N ALA A 124 -11.23 -3.84 -8.12
CA ALA A 124 -11.20 -2.38 -8.13
C ALA A 124 -9.97 -1.87 -8.89
N ARG A 125 -8.79 -2.43 -8.65
CA ARG A 125 -7.56 -2.10 -9.41
C ARG A 125 -7.73 -2.38 -10.90
N GLN A 126 -8.31 -3.52 -11.26
CA GLN A 126 -8.57 -3.85 -12.66
C GLN A 126 -9.55 -2.88 -13.31
N ARG A 127 -10.61 -2.46 -12.61
CA ARG A 127 -11.55 -1.45 -13.11
C ARG A 127 -10.87 -0.12 -13.38
N ILE A 128 -10.11 0.40 -12.42
CA ILE A 128 -9.40 1.68 -12.56
C ILE A 128 -8.38 1.61 -13.71
N ALA A 129 -7.64 0.50 -13.82
CA ALA A 129 -6.66 0.33 -14.90
C ALA A 129 -7.32 0.32 -16.28
N ARG A 130 -8.48 -0.35 -16.43
CA ARG A 130 -9.23 -0.35 -17.70
C ARG A 130 -9.74 1.04 -18.06
N GLN A 131 -10.32 1.75 -17.09
CA GLN A 131 -10.78 3.13 -17.30
C GLN A 131 -9.63 4.04 -17.73
N PHE A 132 -8.45 3.89 -17.12
CA PHE A 132 -7.27 4.65 -17.50
C PHE A 132 -6.80 4.34 -18.92
N GLU A 133 -6.75 3.06 -19.31
CA GLU A 133 -6.38 2.64 -20.67
C GLU A 133 -7.38 3.19 -21.70
N GLU A 134 -8.69 3.07 -21.44
CA GLU A 134 -9.74 3.62 -22.30
C GLU A 134 -9.62 5.15 -22.45
N GLU A 135 -9.30 5.87 -21.37
CA GLU A 135 -9.06 7.31 -21.43
C GLU A 135 -7.79 7.67 -22.21
N MET A 136 -6.72 6.88 -22.07
CA MET A 136 -5.47 7.06 -22.81
C MET A 136 -5.64 6.77 -24.30
N GLU A 137 -6.33 5.69 -24.67
CA GLU A 137 -6.58 5.32 -26.07
C GLU A 137 -7.47 6.33 -26.79
N ASN A 138 -8.47 6.87 -26.08
CA ASN A 138 -9.35 7.90 -26.64
C ASN A 138 -8.73 9.30 -26.60
N GLN A 139 -7.58 9.48 -25.93
CA GLN A 139 -6.90 10.76 -25.86
C GLN A 139 -6.51 11.24 -27.26
N GLY A 140 -7.04 12.39 -27.67
CA GLY A 140 -6.80 12.97 -28.99
C GLY A 140 -7.90 12.68 -30.02
N ARG A 141 -8.89 11.83 -29.70
CA ARG A 141 -10.10 11.72 -30.51
C ARG A 141 -11.00 12.92 -30.27
N PRO A 142 -11.67 13.46 -31.30
CA PRO A 142 -12.61 14.58 -31.14
C PRO A 142 -13.85 14.19 -30.33
N SER A 143 -14.20 12.91 -30.26
CA SER A 143 -15.33 12.39 -29.46
C SER A 143 -14.99 12.15 -27.98
N PHE A 144 -13.76 12.40 -27.56
CA PHE A 144 -13.36 12.16 -26.18
C PHE A 144 -13.86 13.29 -25.27
N ALA A 145 -14.73 12.95 -24.32
CA ALA A 145 -15.34 13.91 -23.41
C ALA A 145 -14.34 14.54 -22.42
N GLY A 146 -13.16 13.93 -22.23
CA GLY A 146 -12.15 14.35 -21.27
C GLY A 146 -11.80 13.25 -20.27
N ARG A 147 -10.69 13.44 -19.56
CA ARG A 147 -10.18 12.51 -18.55
C ARG A 147 -11.02 12.58 -17.28
N THR A 148 -11.19 11.44 -16.61
CA THR A 148 -11.83 11.37 -15.29
C THR A 148 -10.84 11.02 -14.20
N LEU A 149 -9.75 10.33 -14.54
CA LEU A 149 -8.70 9.95 -13.61
C LEU A 149 -7.55 10.97 -13.59
N MET A 150 -7.30 11.52 -12.41
CA MET A 150 -6.25 12.53 -12.17
C MET A 150 -5.44 12.23 -10.91
N SER A 151 -4.23 12.76 -10.90
CA SER A 151 -3.38 12.77 -9.71
C SER A 151 -3.90 13.76 -8.66
N ALA A 152 -3.56 13.53 -7.40
CA ALA A 152 -3.92 14.43 -6.30
C ALA A 152 -3.37 15.85 -6.49
N GLN A 153 -2.20 16.00 -7.13
CA GLN A 153 -1.60 17.31 -7.40
C GLN A 153 -2.38 18.06 -8.49
N GLU A 154 -2.77 17.38 -9.57
CA GLU A 154 -3.60 17.98 -10.62
C GLU A 154 -4.97 18.38 -10.06
N LEU A 155 -5.60 17.55 -9.21
CA LEU A 155 -6.85 17.90 -8.55
C LEU A 155 -6.71 19.15 -7.66
N ARG A 156 -5.65 19.26 -6.87
CA ARG A 156 -5.37 20.46 -6.07
C ARG A 156 -5.22 21.69 -6.96
N GLN A 157 -4.52 21.57 -8.09
CA GLN A 157 -4.36 22.66 -9.04
C GLN A 157 -5.71 23.07 -9.66
N ALA A 158 -6.54 22.11 -10.07
CA ALA A 158 -7.87 22.37 -10.61
C ALA A 158 -8.75 23.14 -9.62
N LEU A 159 -8.73 22.72 -8.36
CA LEU A 159 -9.51 23.34 -7.30
C LEU A 159 -9.00 24.76 -6.97
N ASN A 160 -7.68 24.97 -6.93
CA ASN A 160 -7.11 26.31 -6.79
C ASN A 160 -7.50 27.24 -7.95
N LEU A 161 -7.46 26.75 -9.21
CA LEU A 161 -7.86 27.53 -10.38
C LEU A 161 -9.35 27.93 -10.35
N ARG A 162 -10.20 27.05 -9.80
CA ARG A 162 -11.64 27.29 -9.66
C ARG A 162 -11.96 28.28 -8.54
N ASP A 163 -11.36 28.05 -7.36
CA ASP A 163 -11.77 28.75 -6.13
C ASP A 163 -10.97 30.06 -5.94
N GLU A 164 -9.65 30.07 -6.15
CA GLU A 164 -8.83 31.30 -6.05
C GLU A 164 -8.80 32.08 -7.36
N GLY A 165 -8.73 31.37 -8.48
CA GLY A 165 -8.68 31.98 -9.81
C GLY A 165 -10.02 32.55 -10.29
N GLY A 166 -11.12 32.28 -9.57
CA GLY A 166 -12.47 32.72 -9.93
C GLY A 166 -12.96 32.21 -11.29
N ARG A 167 -12.27 31.22 -11.88
CA ARG A 167 -12.60 30.71 -13.22
C ARG A 167 -13.89 29.90 -13.19
N VAL A 168 -14.60 29.91 -14.30
CA VAL A 168 -15.79 29.09 -14.45
C VAL A 168 -15.38 27.62 -14.45
N THR A 169 -16.12 26.76 -13.73
CA THR A 169 -15.80 25.34 -13.58
C THR A 169 -15.56 24.64 -14.93
N GLN A 170 -16.36 24.98 -15.95
CA GLN A 170 -16.24 24.44 -17.31
C GLN A 170 -14.94 24.85 -18.02
N GLU A 171 -14.43 26.06 -17.78
CA GLU A 171 -13.18 26.53 -18.36
C GLU A 171 -11.99 25.80 -17.75
N VAL A 172 -12.01 25.59 -16.44
CA VAL A 172 -10.98 24.80 -15.74
C VAL A 172 -10.97 23.35 -16.23
N GLU A 173 -12.15 22.76 -16.40
CA GLU A 173 -12.33 21.42 -16.97
C GLU A 173 -11.76 21.33 -18.39
N THR A 174 -12.09 22.29 -19.26
CA THR A 174 -11.59 22.33 -20.63
C THR A 174 -10.07 22.51 -20.67
N GLN A 175 -9.53 23.41 -19.84
CA GLN A 175 -8.10 23.71 -19.77
C GLN A 175 -7.29 22.49 -19.32
N MET A 176 -7.79 21.73 -18.34
CA MET A 176 -7.12 20.53 -17.83
C MET A 176 -7.55 19.25 -18.55
N ARG A 177 -8.34 19.36 -19.63
CA ARG A 177 -8.88 18.23 -20.42
C ARG A 177 -9.65 17.23 -19.57
N MET A 178 -10.39 17.72 -18.58
CA MET A 178 -11.29 16.93 -17.74
C MET A 178 -12.64 16.77 -18.41
N LYS A 179 -13.34 15.69 -18.07
CA LYS A 179 -14.75 15.55 -18.46
C LYS A 179 -15.59 16.64 -17.79
N PRO A 180 -16.53 17.26 -18.52
CA PRO A 180 -17.34 18.34 -17.99
C PRO A 180 -18.22 17.87 -16.81
N GLY A 181 -18.30 18.70 -15.77
CA GLY A 181 -19.07 18.47 -14.55
C GLY A 181 -18.39 17.62 -13.48
N ILE A 182 -17.14 17.18 -13.69
CA ILE A 182 -16.41 16.39 -12.69
C ILE A 182 -16.08 17.21 -11.46
N LEU A 183 -15.67 18.47 -11.62
CA LEU A 183 -15.29 19.29 -10.48
C LEU A 183 -16.49 19.59 -9.57
N ASP A 184 -17.69 19.68 -10.16
CA ASP A 184 -18.94 19.88 -9.41
C ASP A 184 -19.38 18.62 -8.67
N GLN A 185 -19.12 17.43 -9.23
CA GLN A 185 -19.35 16.15 -8.57
C GLN A 185 -18.40 15.89 -7.41
N LEU A 186 -17.15 16.35 -7.50
CA LEU A 186 -16.14 16.11 -6.48
C LEU A 186 -16.35 16.98 -5.25
N VAL A 187 -16.50 18.31 -5.44
CA VAL A 187 -16.54 19.26 -4.33
C VAL A 187 -17.41 20.46 -4.70
N ALA A 188 -18.39 20.78 -3.85
CA ALA A 188 -19.19 22.00 -3.97
C ALA A 188 -18.29 23.25 -3.93
N LYS A 189 -18.67 24.28 -4.68
CA LYS A 189 -17.89 25.53 -4.75
C LYS A 189 -17.69 26.15 -3.36
N GLY A 190 -16.45 26.51 -3.03
CA GLY A 190 -16.11 27.24 -1.79
C GLY A 190 -15.89 26.38 -0.53
N VAL A 191 -15.86 25.05 -0.65
CA VAL A 191 -15.57 24.15 0.49
C VAL A 191 -14.07 24.13 0.84
N ILE A 192 -13.20 24.48 -0.12
CA ILE A 192 -11.75 24.41 0.06
C ILE A 192 -11.25 25.80 0.46
N ALA A 193 -11.01 25.97 1.76
CA ALA A 193 -10.17 27.06 2.26
C ALA A 193 -8.73 26.55 2.31
N ASN A 194 -7.83 27.19 1.54
CA ASN A 194 -6.40 26.96 1.70
C ASN A 194 -5.99 27.58 3.05
N VAL A 195 -5.75 26.73 4.06
CA VAL A 195 -5.05 27.09 5.31
C VAL A 195 -3.56 26.84 5.13
#